data_AF-A0A973Z2Y6-F1
#
_entry.id   AF-A0A973Z2Y6-F1
#
_cell.length_a   1.000
_cell.length_b   1.000
_cell.length_c   1.000
_cell.angle_alpha   90.00
_cell.angle_beta   90.00
_cell.angle_gamma   90.00
#
_symmetry.space_group_name_H-M   'P 1'
#
loop_
_entity.id
_entity.type
_entity.pdbx_description
1 polymer ?
#
loop_
_entity_poly.entity_id
_entity_poly.type
_entity_poly.pdbx_seq_one_letter_code
_entity_poly.pdbx_strand_id
1 'polypeptide(L)'
;MADDTPLLFIPVGDNPARPFGMGAKERACRLATNAGFECADDPQRERAALLANMGYGWDPLWLKEMRNQPGSVLTLGGKPVLAHIPAGQDSAAPIKALGEGKALDGFEAIAAESAELSNTQLRKRERPFVLPLDPGNLEPVERAAYDGAYKGVTDALTLYLWRKPAFYLTRWA
;
A
#
# COMPACT_ATOMS: atom_id res chain seq x y z
N MET A 1 26.84 6.36 6.53
CA MET A 1 26.06 6.70 5.32
C MET A 1 25.28 5.45 5.00
N ALA A 2 24.05 5.34 5.50
CA ALA A 2 23.19 4.23 5.11
C ALA A 2 22.87 4.44 3.63
N ASP A 3 22.99 3.38 2.85
CA ASP A 3 22.69 3.39 1.41
C ASP A 3 21.26 3.91 1.24
N ASP A 4 21.10 5.14 0.73
CA ASP A 4 19.81 5.80 0.50
C ASP A 4 19.14 5.26 -0.77
N THR A 5 19.44 3.99 -1.10
CA THR A 5 18.91 3.31 -2.27
C THR A 5 17.44 3.00 -2.00
N PRO A 6 16.50 3.56 -2.80
CA PRO A 6 15.08 3.38 -2.56
C PRO A 6 14.68 1.90 -2.66
N LEU A 7 13.71 1.49 -1.82
CA LEU A 7 13.13 0.16 -1.87
C LEU A 7 12.41 -0.05 -3.21
N LEU A 8 12.62 -1.20 -3.86
CA LEU A 8 11.92 -1.51 -5.12
C LEU A 8 10.44 -1.81 -4.85
N PHE A 9 9.58 -1.43 -5.78
CA PHE A 9 8.20 -1.89 -5.85
C PHE A 9 8.03 -2.70 -7.14
N ILE A 10 7.66 -3.96 -7.01
CA ILE A 10 7.53 -4.89 -8.13
C ILE A 10 6.07 -5.35 -8.25
N PRO A 11 5.34 -4.93 -9.29
CA PRO A 11 4.00 -5.43 -9.56
C PRO A 11 4.08 -6.87 -10.08
N VAL A 12 3.31 -7.76 -9.45
CA VAL A 12 3.25 -9.19 -9.76
C VAL A 12 1.90 -9.53 -10.36
N GLY A 13 1.94 -10.17 -11.53
CA GLY A 13 0.74 -10.50 -12.32
C GLY A 13 0.22 -9.32 -13.14
N ASP A 14 -0.82 -9.59 -13.92
CA ASP A 14 -1.53 -8.60 -14.72
C ASP A 14 -3.01 -8.58 -14.35
N ASN A 15 -3.63 -7.42 -14.46
CA ASN A 15 -5.05 -7.24 -14.19
C ASN A 15 -5.61 -6.17 -15.13
N PRO A 16 -6.59 -6.49 -15.99
CA PRO A 16 -7.14 -5.55 -16.97
C PRO A 16 -8.02 -4.46 -16.32
N ALA A 17 -8.30 -4.54 -15.02
CA ALA A 17 -9.03 -3.53 -14.28
C ALA A 17 -8.43 -2.13 -14.45
N ARG A 18 -9.32 -1.13 -14.58
CA ARG A 18 -8.96 0.28 -14.73
C ARG A 18 -9.61 1.14 -13.65
N PRO A 19 -9.23 0.99 -12.37
CA PRO A 19 -9.78 1.82 -11.29
C PRO A 19 -9.51 3.31 -11.58
N PHE A 20 -10.56 4.12 -11.54
CA PHE A 20 -10.57 5.54 -11.91
C PHE A 20 -10.03 5.81 -13.33
N GLY A 21 -10.24 4.87 -14.26
CA GLY A 21 -9.80 4.98 -15.65
C GLY A 21 -8.31 4.73 -15.89
N MET A 22 -7.52 4.42 -14.85
CA MET A 22 -6.09 4.16 -14.93
C MET A 22 -5.80 2.66 -14.80
N GLY A 23 -4.85 2.12 -15.57
CA GLY A 23 -4.48 0.71 -15.48
C GLY A 23 -3.99 0.34 -14.07
N ALA A 24 -4.35 -0.86 -13.59
CA ALA A 24 -4.02 -1.31 -12.23
C ALA A 24 -2.52 -1.17 -11.90
N LYS A 25 -1.64 -1.65 -12.80
CA LYS A 25 -0.17 -1.55 -12.65
C LYS A 25 0.31 -0.09 -12.62
N GLU A 26 -0.20 0.75 -13.53
CA GLU A 26 0.16 2.17 -13.58
C GLU A 26 -0.23 2.89 -12.28
N ARG A 27 -1.45 2.65 -11.79
CA ARG A 27 -1.93 3.22 -10.54
C ARG A 27 -1.10 2.75 -9.36
N ALA A 28 -0.79 1.45 -9.28
CA ALA A 28 0.05 0.88 -8.23
C ALA A 28 1.45 1.49 -8.22
N CYS A 29 2.12 1.61 -9.38
CA CYS A 29 3.42 2.28 -9.48
C CYS A 29 3.35 3.73 -9.01
N ARG A 30 2.34 4.52 -9.41
CA ARG A 30 2.20 5.92 -8.96
C ARG A 30 2.06 6.02 -7.45
N LEU A 31 1.26 5.15 -6.84
CA LEU A 31 1.12 5.11 -5.38
C LEU A 31 2.44 4.73 -4.70
N ALA A 32 3.15 3.74 -5.25
CA ALA A 32 4.46 3.32 -4.75
C ALA A 32 5.50 4.44 -4.81
N THR A 33 5.60 5.13 -5.96
CA THR A 33 6.51 6.26 -6.12
C THR A 33 6.18 7.41 -5.16
N ASN A 34 4.90 7.74 -4.99
CA ASN A 34 4.48 8.75 -4.01
C ASN A 34 4.80 8.35 -2.56
N ALA A 35 4.82 7.05 -2.27
CA ALA A 35 5.26 6.56 -0.97
C ALA A 35 6.79 6.55 -0.83
N GLY A 36 7.57 6.72 -1.91
CA GLY A 36 9.05 6.73 -1.91
C GLY A 36 9.71 5.43 -2.37
N PHE A 37 8.99 4.60 -3.13
CA PHE A 37 9.54 3.40 -3.77
C PHE A 37 9.97 3.71 -5.21
N GLU A 38 10.89 2.90 -5.74
CA GLU A 38 11.18 2.86 -7.17
C GLU A 38 10.37 1.75 -7.83
N CYS A 39 9.47 2.08 -8.76
CA CYS A 39 8.73 1.06 -9.50
C CYS A 39 9.65 0.40 -10.53
N ALA A 40 9.75 -0.92 -10.52
CA ALA A 40 10.52 -1.69 -11.50
C ALA A 40 9.74 -2.94 -11.91
N ASP A 41 10.03 -3.46 -13.11
CA ASP A 41 9.39 -4.67 -13.62
C ASP A 41 10.02 -5.94 -13.03
N ASP A 42 11.33 -5.90 -12.76
CA ASP A 42 12.10 -7.04 -12.28
C ASP A 42 12.76 -6.76 -10.92
N PRO A 43 12.74 -7.74 -9.99
CA PRO A 43 13.45 -7.62 -8.72
C PRO A 43 14.97 -7.62 -8.95
N GLN A 44 15.70 -6.95 -8.07
CA GLN A 44 17.16 -6.96 -8.05
C GLN A 44 17.63 -7.61 -6.76
N ARG A 45 18.43 -8.68 -6.85
CA ARG A 45 18.82 -9.49 -5.68
C ARG A 45 19.48 -8.66 -4.57
N GLU A 46 20.30 -7.69 -4.93
CA GLU A 46 21.02 -6.84 -3.96
C GLU A 46 20.15 -5.73 -3.34
N ARG A 47 18.90 -5.58 -3.79
CA ARG A 47 17.97 -4.56 -3.29
C ARG A 47 16.77 -5.23 -2.66
N ALA A 48 16.31 -4.68 -1.54
CA ALA A 48 15.03 -5.10 -0.99
C ALA A 48 13.90 -4.67 -1.95
N ALA A 49 12.82 -5.46 -1.96
CA ALA A 49 11.70 -5.26 -2.86
C ALA A 49 10.36 -5.52 -2.14
N LEU A 50 9.38 -4.66 -2.41
CA LEU A 50 7.99 -4.90 -2.07
C LEU A 50 7.27 -5.44 -3.30
N LEU A 51 6.95 -6.73 -3.27
CA LEU A 51 6.15 -7.38 -4.31
C LEU A 51 4.67 -7.07 -4.05
N ALA A 52 3.91 -6.77 -5.10
CA ALA A 52 2.49 -6.46 -4.99
C ALA A 52 1.66 -7.24 -6.01
N ASN A 53 0.70 -8.03 -5.55
CA ASN A 53 -0.20 -8.76 -6.42
C ASN A 53 -1.22 -7.81 -7.07
N MET A 54 -1.22 -7.73 -8.40
CA MET A 54 -2.12 -6.85 -9.18
C MET A 54 -3.59 -7.30 -9.18
N GLY A 55 -3.89 -8.47 -8.61
CA GLY A 55 -5.25 -8.95 -8.35
C GLY A 55 -5.97 -8.23 -7.21
N TYR A 56 -5.34 -7.26 -6.53
CA TYR A 56 -5.91 -6.57 -5.36
C TYR A 56 -5.71 -5.05 -5.44
N GLY A 57 -6.69 -4.32 -4.89
CA GLY A 57 -6.58 -2.91 -4.54
C GLY A 57 -6.34 -2.74 -3.05
N TRP A 58 -5.55 -1.74 -2.67
CA TRP A 58 -5.19 -1.48 -1.28
C TRP A 58 -5.00 0.01 -1.01
N ASP A 59 -5.10 0.37 0.28
CA ASP A 59 -4.81 1.71 0.77
C ASP A 59 -3.29 2.01 0.79
N PRO A 60 -2.84 3.19 0.33
CA PRO A 60 -1.42 3.57 0.36
C PRO A 60 -0.73 3.50 1.73
N LEU A 61 -1.47 3.53 2.84
CA LEU A 61 -0.92 3.32 4.18
C LEU A 61 -0.18 1.98 4.30
N TRP A 62 -0.62 0.94 3.58
CA TRP A 62 0.06 -0.35 3.56
C TRP A 62 1.47 -0.28 2.98
N LEU A 63 1.73 0.61 2.02
CA LEU A 63 3.08 0.78 1.47
C LEU A 63 4.05 1.31 2.54
N LYS A 64 3.58 2.27 3.34
CA LYS A 64 4.39 2.85 4.42
C LYS A 64 4.65 1.83 5.53
N GLU A 65 3.65 1.02 5.86
CA GLU A 65 3.79 -0.02 6.86
C GLU A 65 4.75 -1.12 6.40
N MET A 66 4.47 -1.72 5.25
CA MET A 66 5.23 -2.85 4.72
C MET A 66 6.70 -2.48 4.47
N ARG A 67 7.00 -1.22 4.13
CA ARG A 67 8.39 -0.74 4.02
C ARG A 67 9.23 -1.05 5.26
N ASN A 68 8.65 -0.96 6.46
CA ASN A 68 9.39 -1.12 7.70
C ASN A 68 9.32 -2.55 8.27
N GLN A 69 8.74 -3.49 7.52
CA GLN A 69 8.54 -4.87 7.95
C GLN A 69 9.23 -5.86 7.00
N PRO A 70 10.57 -5.93 6.98
CA PRO A 70 11.29 -6.89 6.15
C PRO A 70 10.93 -8.33 6.53
N GLY A 71 10.69 -9.20 5.54
CA GLY A 71 10.31 -10.59 5.78
C GLY A 71 8.84 -10.78 6.20
N SER A 72 7.99 -9.78 5.95
CA SER A 72 6.55 -9.88 6.19
C SER A 72 5.74 -10.02 4.90
N VAL A 73 4.54 -10.58 5.03
CA VAL A 73 3.55 -10.70 3.96
C VAL A 73 2.18 -10.23 4.45
N LEU A 74 1.62 -9.23 3.77
CA LEU A 74 0.22 -8.83 3.92
C LEU A 74 -0.67 -9.84 3.21
N THR A 75 -1.70 -10.30 3.90
CA THR A 75 -2.64 -11.30 3.39
C THR A 75 -4.08 -10.82 3.46
N LEU A 76 -4.90 -11.30 2.54
CA LEU A 76 -6.36 -11.18 2.57
C LEU A 76 -6.96 -12.58 2.37
N GLY A 77 -7.72 -13.07 3.35
CA GLY A 77 -8.25 -14.43 3.36
C GLY A 77 -7.14 -15.49 3.28
N GLY A 78 -5.97 -15.20 3.85
CA GLY A 78 -4.78 -16.06 3.78
C GLY A 78 -4.04 -16.04 2.45
N LYS A 79 -4.51 -15.29 1.44
CA LYS A 79 -3.82 -15.11 0.15
C LYS A 79 -2.84 -13.94 0.23
N PRO A 80 -1.61 -14.06 -0.28
CA PRO A 80 -0.64 -12.98 -0.24
C PRO A 80 -1.02 -11.83 -1.19
N VAL A 81 -0.86 -10.61 -0.68
CA VAL A 81 -1.19 -9.35 -1.38
C VAL A 81 0.06 -8.50 -1.57
N LEU A 82 0.77 -8.20 -0.49
CA LEU A 82 2.05 -7.49 -0.50
C LEU A 82 3.10 -8.33 0.23
N ALA A 83 4.31 -8.47 -0.29
CA ALA A 83 5.39 -9.17 0.39
C ALA A 83 6.68 -8.35 0.36
N HIS A 84 7.26 -8.09 1.53
CA HIS A 84 8.55 -7.40 1.62
C HIS A 84 9.68 -8.43 1.61
N ILE A 85 10.40 -8.49 0.50
CA ILE A 85 11.59 -9.31 0.29
C ILE A 85 12.84 -8.50 0.70
N PRO A 86 13.56 -8.91 1.76
CA PRO A 86 14.85 -8.32 2.11
C PRO A 86 15.88 -8.46 0.99
N ALA A 87 16.86 -7.55 0.97
CA ALA A 87 18.01 -7.66 0.07
C ALA A 87 18.77 -8.97 0.32
N GLY A 88 19.29 -9.57 -0.75
CA GLY A 88 20.02 -10.84 -0.75
C GLY A 88 19.14 -12.09 -0.81
N GLN A 89 17.84 -11.98 -0.55
CA GLN A 89 16.91 -13.10 -0.57
C GLN A 89 16.40 -13.39 -1.99
N ASP A 90 16.11 -14.66 -2.29
CA ASP A 90 15.50 -15.04 -3.56
C ASP A 90 14.03 -14.59 -3.63
N SER A 91 13.69 -13.89 -4.71
CA SER A 91 12.34 -13.38 -4.98
C SER A 91 11.56 -14.24 -5.97
N ALA A 92 12.17 -15.24 -6.61
CA ALA A 92 11.49 -16.06 -7.61
C ALA A 92 10.32 -16.86 -7.04
N ALA A 93 10.52 -17.55 -5.91
CA ALA A 93 9.45 -18.30 -5.27
C ALA A 93 8.33 -17.39 -4.71
N PRO A 94 8.64 -16.27 -4.03
CA PRO A 94 7.63 -15.27 -3.65
C PRO A 94 6.82 -14.70 -4.81
N ILE A 95 7.46 -14.32 -5.92
CA ILE A 95 6.77 -13.81 -7.12
C ILE A 95 5.77 -14.84 -7.64
N LYS A 96 6.20 -16.11 -7.75
CA LYS A 96 5.32 -17.19 -8.21
C LYS A 96 4.14 -17.41 -7.25
N ALA A 97 4.40 -17.47 -5.95
CA ALA A 97 3.37 -17.67 -4.94
C ALA A 97 2.35 -16.52 -4.91
N LEU A 98 2.81 -15.26 -5.02
CA LEU A 98 1.93 -14.10 -5.13
C LEU A 98 1.07 -14.19 -6.40
N GLY A 99 1.67 -14.44 -7.56
CA GLY A 99 0.93 -14.55 -8.82
C GLY A 99 -0.13 -15.66 -8.84
N GLU A 100 0.13 -16.77 -8.15
CA GLU A 100 -0.81 -17.90 -8.02
C GLU A 100 -1.77 -17.75 -6.82
N GLY A 101 -1.58 -16.74 -5.96
CA GLY A 101 -2.35 -16.55 -4.72
C GLY A 101 -2.15 -17.67 -3.69
N LYS A 102 -0.99 -18.34 -3.70
CA LYS A 102 -0.63 -19.41 -2.76
C LYS A 102 0.05 -18.82 -1.52
N ALA A 103 -0.12 -19.48 -0.37
CA ALA A 103 0.53 -19.08 0.86
C ALA A 103 2.06 -19.01 0.68
N LEU A 104 2.68 -18.08 1.39
CA LEU A 104 4.11 -17.83 1.33
C LEU A 104 4.77 -18.26 2.65
N ASP A 105 5.56 -19.33 2.60
CA ASP A 105 6.27 -19.85 3.77
C ASP A 105 7.48 -19.00 4.13
N GLY A 106 7.81 -18.92 5.43
CA GLY A 106 8.98 -18.19 5.92
C GLY A 106 8.81 -16.68 6.02
N PHE A 107 7.59 -16.16 5.87
CA PHE A 107 7.24 -14.76 6.06
C PHE A 107 6.30 -14.58 7.25
N GLU A 108 6.46 -13.47 7.96
CA GLU A 108 5.51 -13.07 9.01
C GLU A 108 4.20 -12.60 8.36
N ALA A 109 3.12 -13.34 8.59
CA ALA A 109 1.83 -13.03 7.99
C ALA A 109 1.10 -11.93 8.76
N ILE A 110 0.73 -10.86 8.06
CA ILE A 110 -0.11 -9.77 8.55
C ILE A 110 -1.47 -9.95 7.88
N ALA A 111 -2.51 -10.26 8.66
CA ALA A 111 -3.88 -10.36 8.14
C ALA A 111 -4.51 -8.96 8.03
N ALA A 112 -4.86 -8.54 6.81
CA ALA A 112 -5.45 -7.24 6.53
C ALA A 112 -6.78 -7.02 7.28
N GLU A 113 -7.51 -8.09 7.57
CA GLU A 113 -8.80 -8.07 8.26
C GLU A 113 -8.69 -7.70 9.74
N SER A 114 -7.57 -8.04 10.37
CA SER A 114 -7.32 -7.80 11.80
C SER A 114 -6.33 -6.68 12.08
N ALA A 115 -5.52 -6.30 11.10
CA ALA A 115 -4.47 -5.31 11.30
C ALA A 115 -5.06 -3.91 11.51
N GLU A 116 -4.62 -3.25 12.58
CA GLU A 116 -4.88 -1.85 12.84
C GLU A 116 -3.57 -1.09 12.68
N LEU A 117 -3.52 -0.16 11.73
CA LEU A 117 -2.35 0.69 11.57
C LEU A 117 -2.52 1.98 12.37
N SER A 118 -1.46 2.35 13.10
CA SER A 118 -1.43 3.61 13.83
C SER A 118 -0.97 4.74 12.90
N ASN A 119 -1.89 5.60 12.48
CA ASN A 119 -1.53 6.81 11.76
C ASN A 119 -0.96 7.84 12.74
N THR A 120 0.37 7.94 12.81
CA THR A 120 1.09 8.79 13.77
C THR A 120 0.83 10.28 13.60
N GLN A 121 0.51 10.75 12.39
CA GLN A 121 0.18 12.15 12.13
C GLN A 121 -1.20 12.54 12.67
N LEU A 122 -2.15 11.62 12.57
CA LEU A 122 -3.54 11.83 12.98
C LEU A 122 -3.84 11.29 14.39
N ARG A 123 -2.87 10.61 15.02
CA ARG A 123 -3.02 9.85 16.28
C ARG A 123 -4.25 8.94 16.26
N LYS A 124 -4.56 8.37 15.08
CA LYS A 124 -5.77 7.59 14.83
C LYS A 124 -5.42 6.20 14.36
N ARG A 125 -6.10 5.20 14.91
CA ARG A 125 -6.05 3.84 14.38
C ARG A 125 -6.95 3.78 13.17
N GLU A 126 -6.37 3.37 12.05
CA GLU A 126 -7.10 3.19 10.80
C GLU A 126 -6.96 1.73 10.37
N ARG A 127 -8.04 1.19 9.81
CA ARG A 127 -8.06 -0.14 9.19
C ARG A 127 -8.00 0.08 7.68
N PRO A 128 -6.80 0.24 7.11
CA PRO A 128 -6.64 0.42 5.68
C PRO A 128 -7.24 -0.76 4.91
N PHE A 129 -7.94 -0.48 3.82
CA PHE A 129 -8.60 -1.52 3.06
C PHE A 129 -7.60 -2.35 2.24
N VAL A 130 -7.96 -3.62 2.03
CA VAL A 130 -7.43 -4.50 1.00
C VAL A 130 -8.60 -5.24 0.41
N LEU A 131 -8.79 -5.18 -0.90
CA LEU A 131 -9.95 -5.76 -1.59
C LEU A 131 -9.49 -6.42 -2.90
N PRO A 132 -10.12 -7.53 -3.33
CA PRO A 132 -9.90 -8.07 -4.66
C PRO A 132 -10.25 -7.02 -5.72
N LEU A 133 -9.40 -6.89 -6.73
CA LEU A 133 -9.60 -5.97 -7.84
C LEU A 133 -10.28 -6.71 -8.99
N ASP A 134 -11.61 -6.68 -8.99
CA ASP A 134 -12.45 -7.30 -10.01
C ASP A 134 -12.64 -6.37 -11.22
N PRO A 135 -12.19 -6.74 -12.44
CA PRO A 135 -12.44 -5.97 -13.65
C PRO A 135 -13.92 -5.77 -13.97
N GLY A 136 -14.78 -6.70 -13.54
CA GLY A 136 -16.22 -6.64 -13.75
C GLY A 136 -16.95 -5.72 -12.78
N ASN A 137 -16.33 -5.38 -11.64
CA ASN A 137 -16.92 -4.51 -10.63
C ASN A 137 -15.85 -3.75 -9.84
N LEU A 138 -15.56 -2.53 -10.28
CA LEU A 138 -14.55 -1.66 -9.67
C LEU A 138 -15.09 -0.85 -8.48
N GLU A 139 -16.41 -0.71 -8.35
CA GLU A 139 -17.06 0.17 -7.37
C GLU A 139 -16.57 -0.06 -5.93
N PRO A 140 -16.38 -1.29 -5.42
CA PRO A 140 -15.93 -1.50 -4.05
C PRO A 140 -14.54 -0.92 -3.77
N VAL A 141 -13.59 -1.15 -4.69
CA VAL A 141 -12.22 -0.63 -4.57
C VAL A 141 -12.19 0.89 -4.73
N GLU A 142 -12.94 1.42 -5.68
CA GLU A 142 -13.00 2.86 -5.93
C GLU A 142 -13.65 3.60 -4.76
N ARG A 143 -14.77 3.08 -4.22
CA ARG A 143 -15.42 3.66 -3.04
C ARG A 143 -14.48 3.65 -1.84
N ALA A 144 -13.83 2.51 -1.55
CA ALA A 144 -12.89 2.41 -0.44
C ALA A 144 -11.69 3.38 -0.59
N ALA A 145 -11.14 3.48 -1.81
CA ALA A 145 -10.08 4.43 -2.11
C ALA A 145 -10.53 5.89 -1.98
N TYR A 146 -11.74 6.21 -2.43
CA TYR A 146 -12.34 7.52 -2.29
C TYR A 146 -12.55 7.89 -0.82
N ASP A 147 -13.13 7.01 -0.02
CA ASP A 147 -13.39 7.25 1.41
C ASP A 147 -12.09 7.46 2.19
N GLY A 148 -11.06 6.66 1.90
CA GLY A 148 -9.72 6.82 2.47
C GLY A 148 -9.09 8.17 2.12
N ALA A 149 -9.12 8.55 0.83
CA ALA A 149 -8.58 9.83 0.37
C ALA A 149 -9.38 11.03 0.91
N TYR A 150 -10.70 10.97 0.89
CA TYR A 150 -11.59 12.02 1.37
C TYR A 150 -11.33 12.32 2.85
N LYS A 151 -11.23 11.28 3.68
CA LYS A 151 -10.89 11.44 5.10
C LYS A 151 -9.50 12.06 5.29
N GLY A 152 -8.50 11.62 4.54
CA GLY A 152 -7.15 12.19 4.61
C GLY A 152 -7.11 13.67 4.22
N VAL A 153 -7.83 14.05 3.16
CA VAL A 153 -7.91 15.45 2.70
C VAL A 153 -8.63 16.32 3.73
N THR A 154 -9.77 15.89 4.27
CA THR A 154 -10.50 16.66 5.28
C THR A 154 -9.67 16.85 6.54
N ASP A 155 -8.97 15.81 7.00
CA ASP A 155 -8.12 15.92 8.20
C ASP A 155 -6.97 16.90 7.99
N ALA A 156 -6.28 16.81 6.85
CA ALA A 156 -5.22 17.76 6.48
C ALA A 156 -5.73 19.21 6.42
N LEU A 157 -6.92 19.43 5.85
CA LEU A 157 -7.57 20.76 5.85
C LEU A 157 -7.82 21.23 7.29
N THR A 158 -8.38 20.39 8.16
CA THR A 158 -8.64 20.79 9.54
C THR A 158 -7.36 21.04 10.34
N LEU A 159 -6.31 20.24 10.14
CA LEU A 159 -5.05 20.33 10.89
C LEU A 159 -4.19 21.51 10.45
N TYR A 160 -4.10 21.79 9.15
CA TYR A 160 -3.17 22.76 8.61
C TYR A 160 -3.85 24.04 8.11
N LEU A 161 -5.01 23.94 7.47
CA LEU A 161 -5.71 25.11 6.92
C LEU A 161 -6.58 25.79 7.98
N TRP A 162 -7.35 25.04 8.78
CA TRP A 162 -8.33 25.59 9.71
C TRP A 162 -7.72 26.07 11.04
N ARG A 163 -6.61 25.47 11.48
CA ARG A 163 -6.05 25.70 12.82
C ARG A 163 -5.70 27.17 13.10
N LYS A 164 -5.11 27.88 12.12
CA LYS A 164 -4.75 29.31 12.26
C LYS A 164 -5.97 30.24 12.18
N PRO A 165 -6.86 30.13 11.17
CA PRO A 165 -8.09 30.91 11.11
C PRO A 165 -8.96 30.79 12.36
N ALA A 166 -9.15 29.58 12.88
CA ALA A 166 -9.94 29.33 14.08
C ALA A 166 -9.41 30.13 15.29
N PHE A 167 -8.08 30.16 15.48
CA PHE A 167 -7.45 30.93 16.56
C PHE A 167 -7.75 32.43 16.48
N TYR A 168 -7.69 33.01 15.28
CA TYR A 168 -7.98 34.43 15.11
C TYR A 168 -9.47 34.75 15.28
N LEU A 169 -10.36 33.89 14.78
CA LEU A 169 -11.80 34.02 14.97
C LEU A 169 -12.18 33.98 16.45
N THR A 170 -11.58 33.08 17.24
CA THR A 170 -11.82 33.03 18.70
C THR A 170 -11.28 34.25 19.46
N ARG A 171 -10.39 35.04 18.86
CA ARG A 171 -9.84 36.26 19.48
C ARG A 171 -10.71 37.50 19.20
N TRP A 172 -11.66 37.38 18.28
CA TRP A 172 -12.60 38.43 17.89
C TRP A 172 -14.01 38.20 18.46
N ALA A 173 -14.24 37.07 19.13
CA ALA A 173 -15.42 36.79 19.95
C ALA A 173 -15.22 37.38 21.36
#